data_AF-A0A0G1UDG3-F1
#
_entry.id   AF-A0A0G1UDG3-F1
#
_cell.length_a   1.000
_cell.length_b   1.000
_cell.length_c   1.000
_cell.angle_alpha   90.00
_cell.angle_beta   90.00
_cell.angle_gamma   90.00
#
_symmetry.space_group_name_H-M   'P 1'
#
loop_
_entity.id
_entity.type
_entity.pdbx_description
1 polymer ?
#
loop_
_entity_poly.entity_id
_entity_poly.type
_entity_poly.pdbx_seq_one_letter_code
_entity_poly.pdbx_strand_id
1 'polypeptide(L)'
;MVKQRKWPTEIRESALCMRKKGATYSEIRKRLLVAKSTLSEWFRDLPNTNHLYYTDRSKWMETIRELSVKVRRESKSKKNQELMMEIRRSVEGWGLLNYGEYEQSLLSMLYWAEGNKVGGRVQFTNTDPRLVYLFITLFRRCYEVDESRLRVRLHLHYYHRARKVIRFWSELLGISPKAFGKIYWKKRSKERRFRKNQTGICSV
;
A
#
# COMPACT_ATOMS: atom_id res chain seq x y z
N MET A 1 -23.87 16.77 35.95
CA MET A 1 -24.84 15.70 35.64
C MET A 1 -25.10 15.67 34.13
N VAL A 2 -24.61 14.67 33.42
CA VAL A 2 -24.82 14.54 31.96
C VAL A 2 -26.24 14.03 31.73
N LYS A 3 -27.11 14.85 31.14
CA LYS A 3 -28.47 14.42 30.72
C LYS A 3 -28.31 13.22 29.77
N GLN A 4 -28.75 12.03 30.18
CA GLN A 4 -28.88 10.90 29.26
C GLN A 4 -29.88 11.30 28.17
N ARG A 5 -29.41 11.48 26.94
CA ARG A 5 -30.27 11.58 25.76
C ARG A 5 -31.02 10.25 25.61
N LYS A 6 -32.29 10.23 25.99
CA LYS A 6 -33.18 9.11 25.69
C LYS A 6 -33.58 9.18 24.22
N TRP A 7 -33.42 8.08 23.51
CA TRP A 7 -33.89 7.98 22.12
C TRP A 7 -35.42 7.86 22.08
N PRO A 8 -36.08 8.37 21.04
CA PRO A 8 -37.50 8.15 20.79
C PRO A 8 -37.87 6.66 20.75
N THR A 9 -39.02 6.31 21.31
CA THR A 9 -39.54 4.93 21.36
C THR A 9 -39.70 4.34 19.96
N GLU A 10 -40.13 5.15 18.99
CA GLU A 10 -40.28 4.79 17.57
C GLU A 10 -38.97 4.28 16.94
N ILE A 11 -37.85 4.93 17.27
CA ILE A 11 -36.51 4.53 16.78
C ILE A 11 -36.11 3.18 17.37
N ARG A 12 -36.42 2.95 18.64
CA ARG A 12 -36.16 1.68 19.32
C ARG A 12 -37.01 0.56 18.72
N GLU A 13 -38.29 0.78 18.49
CA GLU A 13 -39.20 -0.20 17.87
C GLU A 13 -38.79 -0.54 16.43
N SER A 14 -38.42 0.47 15.65
CA SER A 14 -37.90 0.28 14.29
C SER A 14 -36.60 -0.54 14.30
N ALA A 15 -35.68 -0.24 15.22
CA ALA A 15 -34.44 -0.99 15.41
C ALA A 15 -34.71 -2.45 15.80
N LEU A 16 -35.70 -2.72 16.66
CA LEU A 16 -36.14 -4.07 17.04
C LEU A 16 -36.74 -4.83 15.86
N CYS A 17 -37.60 -4.20 15.06
CA CYS A 17 -38.18 -4.78 13.86
C CYS A 17 -37.09 -5.17 12.85
N MET A 18 -36.13 -4.27 12.60
CA MET A 18 -34.98 -4.55 11.75
C MET A 18 -34.15 -5.72 12.29
N ARG A 19 -33.89 -5.75 13.60
CA ARG A 19 -33.11 -6.81 14.24
C ARG A 19 -33.79 -8.17 14.12
N LYS A 20 -35.11 -8.26 14.34
CA LYS A 20 -35.90 -9.50 14.17
C LYS A 20 -35.89 -10.01 12.73
N LYS A 21 -35.84 -9.10 11.74
CA LYS A 21 -35.67 -9.42 10.32
C LYS A 21 -34.25 -9.84 9.92
N GLY A 22 -33.32 -9.92 10.87
CA GLY A 22 -31.95 -10.36 10.65
C GLY A 22 -30.94 -9.25 10.37
N ALA A 23 -31.31 -7.97 10.46
CA ALA A 23 -30.37 -6.89 10.23
C ALA A 23 -29.21 -6.87 11.25
N THR A 24 -28.03 -6.49 10.78
CA THR A 24 -26.81 -6.31 11.56
C THR A 24 -26.79 -4.94 12.26
N TYR A 25 -25.94 -4.79 13.28
CA TYR A 25 -25.79 -3.51 14.01
C TYR A 25 -25.31 -2.40 13.08
N SER A 26 -24.49 -2.73 12.08
CA SER A 26 -23.99 -1.78 11.09
C SER A 26 -25.10 -1.24 10.18
N GLU A 27 -26.04 -2.08 9.76
CA GLU A 27 -27.19 -1.68 8.92
C GLU A 27 -28.17 -0.82 9.71
N ILE A 28 -28.51 -1.23 10.93
CA ILE A 28 -29.41 -0.48 11.82
C ILE A 28 -28.79 0.90 12.14
N ARG A 29 -27.49 0.95 12.45
CA ARG A 29 -26.78 2.20 12.68
C ARG A 29 -26.78 3.11 11.45
N LYS A 30 -26.56 2.57 10.24
CA LYS A 30 -26.58 3.38 9.01
C LYS A 30 -27.96 3.96 8.73
N ARG A 31 -29.03 3.18 8.97
CA ARG A 31 -30.40 3.58 8.64
C ARG A 31 -31.02 4.51 9.69
N LEU A 32 -30.78 4.25 10.98
CA LEU A 32 -31.43 4.97 12.10
C LEU A 32 -30.48 5.93 12.83
N LEU A 33 -29.20 5.99 12.43
CA LEU A 33 -28.16 6.86 13.01
C LEU A 33 -27.96 6.67 14.53
N VAL A 34 -28.27 5.48 15.04
CA VAL A 34 -28.15 5.13 16.46
C VAL A 34 -26.75 4.62 16.80
N ALA A 35 -26.18 5.04 17.93
CA ALA A 35 -24.87 4.59 18.39
C ALA A 35 -24.83 3.07 18.64
N LYS A 36 -23.67 2.44 18.41
CA LYS A 36 -23.49 0.99 18.60
C LYS A 36 -23.72 0.56 20.06
N SER A 37 -23.31 1.38 21.02
CA SER A 37 -23.52 1.15 22.46
C SER A 37 -25.01 1.07 22.79
N THR A 38 -25.82 1.99 22.24
CA THR A 38 -27.27 1.99 22.40
C THR A 38 -27.92 0.72 21.84
N LEU A 39 -27.52 0.29 20.64
CA LEU A 39 -28.03 -0.96 20.06
C LEU A 39 -27.64 -2.18 20.91
N SER A 40 -26.42 -2.19 21.46
CA SER A 40 -25.96 -3.26 22.35
C SER A 40 -26.76 -3.33 23.64
N GLU A 41 -27.23 -2.18 24.14
CA GLU A 41 -28.07 -2.11 25.32
C GLU A 41 -29.50 -2.57 25.02
N TRP A 42 -30.09 -2.11 23.91
CA TRP A 42 -31.47 -2.48 23.54
C TRP A 42 -31.65 -3.94 23.16
N PHE A 43 -30.61 -4.56 22.61
CA PHE A 43 -30.67 -5.94 22.12
C PHE A 43 -30.03 -6.94 23.09
N ARG A 44 -29.66 -6.50 24.31
CA ARG A 44 -29.00 -7.34 25.33
C ARG A 44 -29.81 -8.60 25.66
N ASP A 45 -31.12 -8.44 25.81
CA ASP A 45 -32.01 -9.50 26.28
C ASP A 45 -32.76 -10.20 25.13
N LEU A 46 -32.44 -9.87 23.87
CA LEU A 46 -33.04 -10.54 22.72
C LEU A 46 -32.33 -11.86 22.45
N PRO A 47 -33.08 -12.92 22.09
CA PRO A 47 -32.46 -14.16 21.62
C PRO A 47 -31.59 -13.87 20.39
N ASN A 48 -30.48 -14.60 20.29
CA ASN A 48 -29.60 -14.52 19.12
C ASN A 48 -30.43 -14.81 17.86
N THR A 49 -30.62 -13.78 17.05
CA THR A 49 -31.31 -13.88 15.76
C THR A 49 -30.66 -14.97 14.89
N ASN A 50 -31.44 -15.69 14.07
CA ASN A 50 -30.98 -16.72 13.11
C ASN A 50 -30.03 -16.20 11.99
N HIS A 51 -29.39 -15.05 12.21
CA HIS A 51 -28.39 -14.51 11.32
C HIS A 51 -27.09 -15.30 11.48
N LEU A 52 -26.51 -15.72 10.34
CA LEU A 52 -25.36 -16.63 10.25
C LEU A 52 -24.17 -16.24 11.14
N TYR A 53 -23.93 -14.94 11.35
CA TYR A 53 -22.92 -14.45 12.31
C TYR A 53 -23.05 -15.02 13.73
N TYR A 54 -24.27 -15.21 14.21
CA TYR A 54 -24.57 -15.67 15.57
C TYR A 54 -24.81 -17.18 15.64
N THR A 55 -25.21 -17.82 14.54
CA THR A 55 -25.50 -19.26 14.48
C THR A 55 -24.30 -20.09 14.01
N ASP A 56 -23.51 -19.59 13.06
CA ASP A 56 -22.29 -20.23 12.56
C ASP A 56 -21.28 -19.17 12.11
N ARG A 57 -20.48 -18.73 13.08
CA ARG A 57 -19.48 -17.68 12.89
C ARG A 57 -18.41 -18.07 11.87
N SER A 58 -18.05 -19.35 11.78
CA SER A 58 -17.02 -19.84 10.85
C SER A 58 -17.51 -19.71 9.41
N LYS A 59 -18.73 -20.18 9.14
CA LYS A 59 -19.36 -20.07 7.82
C LYS A 59 -19.62 -18.62 7.43
N TRP A 60 -20.02 -17.77 8.38
CA TRP A 60 -20.16 -16.33 8.13
C TRP A 60 -18.82 -15.68 7.76
N MET A 61 -17.73 -16.01 8.45
CA MET A 61 -16.39 -15.49 8.14
C MET A 61 -15.93 -15.91 6.74
N GLU A 62 -16.23 -17.14 6.31
CA GLU A 62 -15.95 -17.63 4.96
C GLU A 62 -16.74 -16.84 3.91
N THR A 63 -18.06 -16.68 4.09
CA THR A 63 -18.92 -15.90 3.19
C THR A 63 -18.45 -14.44 3.08
N ILE A 64 -18.12 -13.81 4.20
CA ILE A 64 -17.62 -12.42 4.20
C ILE A 64 -16.25 -12.33 3.52
N ARG A 65 -15.38 -13.34 3.68
CA ARG A 65 -14.08 -13.37 3.03
C ARG A 65 -14.25 -13.40 1.51
N GLU A 66 -15.12 -14.25 0.98
CA GLU A 66 -15.41 -14.32 -0.45
C GLU A 66 -15.98 -13.00 -0.99
N LEU A 67 -16.97 -12.43 -0.31
CA LEU A 67 -17.55 -11.13 -0.66
C LEU A 67 -16.48 -10.03 -0.65
N SER A 68 -15.62 -10.00 0.37
CA SER A 68 -14.53 -9.03 0.46
C SER A 68 -13.51 -9.17 -0.67
N VAL A 69 -13.20 -10.40 -1.08
CA VAL A 69 -12.32 -10.68 -2.23
C VAL A 69 -12.98 -10.19 -3.51
N LYS A 70 -14.28 -10.44 -3.70
CA LYS A 70 -15.04 -10.00 -4.88
C LYS A 70 -15.06 -8.47 -4.98
N VAL A 71 -15.45 -7.77 -3.91
CA VAL A 71 -15.47 -6.30 -3.85
C VAL A 71 -14.06 -5.73 -4.10
N ARG A 72 -13.02 -6.34 -3.54
CA ARG A 72 -11.64 -5.90 -3.77
C ARG A 72 -11.19 -6.12 -5.22
N ARG A 73 -11.59 -7.22 -5.85
CA ARG A 73 -11.32 -7.50 -7.27
C ARG A 73 -12.03 -6.50 -8.16
N GLU A 74 -13.31 -6.22 -7.92
CA GLU A 74 -14.09 -5.25 -8.68
C GLU A 74 -13.51 -3.83 -8.55
N SER A 75 -13.21 -3.39 -7.33
CA SER A 75 -12.57 -2.09 -7.09
C SER A 75 -11.20 -1.99 -7.76
N LYS A 76 -10.39 -3.05 -7.72
CA LYS A 76 -9.10 -3.10 -8.41
C LYS A 76 -9.26 -3.07 -9.92
N SER A 77 -10.24 -3.81 -10.46
CA SER A 77 -10.53 -3.84 -11.91
C SER A 77 -10.92 -2.45 -12.42
N LYS A 78 -11.81 -1.75 -11.70
CA LYS A 78 -12.23 -0.40 -12.05
C LYS A 78 -11.05 0.58 -12.06
N LYS A 79 -10.24 0.58 -11.00
CA LYS A 79 -9.02 1.40 -10.92
C LYS A 79 -8.02 1.08 -12.03
N ASN A 80 -7.85 -0.20 -12.36
CA ASN A 80 -6.98 -0.62 -13.44
C ASN A 80 -7.51 -0.13 -14.81
N GLN A 81 -8.82 -0.17 -15.05
CA GLN A 81 -9.41 0.35 -16.28
C GLN A 81 -9.20 1.86 -16.42
N GLU A 82 -9.45 2.62 -15.34
CA GLU A 82 -9.20 4.06 -15.28
C GLU A 82 -7.72 4.37 -15.56
N LEU A 83 -6.80 3.66 -14.89
CA LEU A 83 -5.36 3.80 -15.10
C LEU A 83 -4.95 3.44 -16.54
N MET A 84 -5.51 2.39 -17.13
CA MET A 84 -5.19 2.00 -18.51
C MET A 84 -5.67 3.05 -19.52
N MET A 85 -6.81 3.69 -19.28
CA MET A 85 -7.28 4.79 -20.13
C MET A 85 -6.37 6.01 -20.01
N GLU A 86 -5.93 6.35 -18.79
CA GLU A 86 -4.97 7.43 -18.55
C GLU A 86 -3.62 7.15 -19.22
N ILE A 87 -3.08 5.93 -19.06
CA ILE A 87 -1.83 5.51 -19.70
C ILE A 87 -1.95 5.64 -21.23
N ARG A 88 -3.03 5.12 -21.82
CA ARG A 88 -3.24 5.22 -23.28
C ARG A 88 -3.22 6.66 -23.73
N ARG A 89 -4.03 7.54 -23.11
CA ARG A 89 -4.05 8.97 -23.45
C ARG A 89 -2.69 9.64 -23.28
N SER A 90 -1.95 9.26 -22.23
CA SER A 90 -0.64 9.85 -21.96
C SER A 90 0.41 9.46 -23.00
N VAL A 91 0.35 8.24 -23.54
CA VAL A 91 1.37 7.68 -24.45
C VAL A 91 0.97 7.82 -25.93
N GLU A 92 -0.32 7.96 -26.24
CA GLU A 92 -0.84 8.06 -27.62
C GLU A 92 -0.26 9.25 -28.41
N GLY A 93 0.24 10.28 -27.71
CA GLY A 93 0.94 11.43 -28.30
C GLY A 93 2.47 11.38 -28.24
N TRP A 94 3.07 10.34 -27.65
CA TRP A 94 4.54 10.29 -27.50
C TRP A 94 5.22 10.05 -28.84
N GLY A 95 6.04 11.02 -29.24
CA GLY A 95 7.02 10.88 -30.32
C GLY A 95 8.35 10.38 -29.75
N LEU A 96 9.02 9.47 -30.47
CA LEU A 96 10.33 8.92 -30.05
C LEU A 96 11.44 9.97 -29.85
N LEU A 97 11.26 11.21 -30.32
CA LEU A 97 12.31 12.23 -30.42
C LEU A 97 12.02 13.55 -29.67
N ASN A 98 10.93 13.65 -28.89
CA ASN A 98 10.70 14.85 -28.08
C ASN A 98 11.52 14.79 -26.78
N TYR A 99 12.11 15.93 -26.38
CA TYR A 99 13.10 15.99 -25.30
C TYR A 99 12.58 15.45 -23.94
N GLY A 100 11.34 15.77 -23.57
CA GLY A 100 10.74 15.23 -22.34
C GLY A 100 10.38 13.74 -22.42
N GLU A 101 9.95 13.30 -23.61
CA GLU A 101 9.41 11.96 -23.83
C GLU A 101 10.53 10.90 -23.90
N TYR A 102 11.75 11.27 -24.35
CA TYR A 102 12.89 10.35 -24.33
C TYR A 102 13.39 10.07 -22.91
N GLU A 103 13.44 11.07 -22.01
CA GLU A 103 13.88 10.86 -20.62
C GLU A 103 12.91 9.93 -19.90
N GLN A 104 11.60 10.15 -20.10
CA GLN A 104 10.54 9.31 -19.55
C GLN A 104 10.58 7.89 -20.14
N SER A 105 10.88 7.75 -21.45
CA SER A 105 11.07 6.46 -22.09
C SER A 105 12.28 5.71 -21.52
N LEU A 106 13.43 6.38 -21.37
CA LEU A 106 14.64 5.80 -20.79
C LEU A 106 14.41 5.38 -19.33
N LEU A 107 13.78 6.23 -18.54
CA LEU A 107 13.41 5.95 -17.15
C LEU A 107 12.47 4.73 -17.08
N SER A 108 11.48 4.66 -17.97
CA SER A 108 10.55 3.54 -18.05
C SER A 108 11.26 2.23 -18.39
N MET A 109 12.21 2.26 -19.34
CA MET A 109 13.01 1.09 -19.70
C MET A 109 13.93 0.62 -18.57
N LEU A 110 14.57 1.56 -17.86
CA LEU A 110 15.36 1.25 -16.65
C LEU A 110 14.48 0.60 -15.59
N TYR A 111 13.31 1.17 -15.31
CA TYR A 111 12.38 0.62 -14.34
C TYR A 111 11.82 -0.74 -14.78
N TRP A 112 11.61 -0.93 -16.09
CA TRP A 112 11.14 -2.20 -16.62
C TRP A 112 12.15 -3.32 -16.39
N ALA A 113 13.44 -3.04 -16.54
CA ALA A 113 14.52 -4.00 -16.39
C ALA A 113 14.85 -4.31 -14.91
N GLU A 114 14.97 -3.28 -14.06
CA GLU A 114 15.55 -3.39 -12.71
C GLU A 114 14.59 -2.93 -11.58
N GLY A 115 13.43 -2.37 -11.94
CA GLY A 115 12.43 -1.88 -10.99
C GLY A 115 11.54 -2.98 -10.41
N ASN A 116 11.03 -2.73 -9.19
CA ASN A 116 10.12 -3.65 -8.53
C ASN A 116 8.67 -3.44 -9.00
N LYS A 117 8.05 -4.48 -9.53
CA LYS A 117 6.68 -4.43 -10.08
C LYS A 117 5.61 -4.76 -9.03
N VAL A 118 6.00 -4.96 -7.78
CA VAL A 118 5.13 -5.43 -6.69
C VAL A 118 5.21 -4.49 -5.49
N GLY A 119 4.09 -4.30 -4.79
CA GLY A 119 4.06 -3.65 -3.47
C GLY A 119 3.68 -2.16 -3.48
N GLY A 120 3.18 -1.63 -4.59
CA GLY A 120 2.54 -0.30 -4.64
C GLY A 120 3.48 0.88 -4.38
N ARG A 121 4.78 0.69 -4.59
CA ARG A 121 5.81 1.73 -4.50
C ARG A 121 6.76 1.60 -5.69
N VAL A 122 7.30 2.74 -6.12
CA VAL A 122 8.42 2.78 -7.05
C VAL A 122 9.66 2.39 -6.27
N GLN A 123 10.32 1.31 -6.69
CA GLN A 123 11.55 0.85 -6.05
C GLN A 123 12.53 0.37 -7.12
N PHE A 124 13.76 0.88 -7.08
CA PHE A 124 14.83 0.55 -8.01
C PHE A 124 16.02 0.01 -7.22
N THR A 125 16.51 -1.19 -7.57
CA THR A 125 17.58 -1.85 -6.81
C THR A 125 18.73 -2.25 -7.72
N ASN A 126 19.94 -1.76 -7.43
CA ASN A 126 21.12 -2.18 -8.19
C ASN A 126 22.42 -2.09 -7.35
N THR A 127 23.47 -2.73 -7.85
CA THR A 127 24.83 -2.64 -7.29
C THR A 127 25.72 -1.62 -7.98
N ASP A 128 25.42 -1.25 -9.23
CA ASP A 128 26.16 -0.22 -9.97
C ASP A 128 25.71 1.18 -9.54
N PRO A 129 26.58 1.99 -8.91
CA PRO A 129 26.23 3.33 -8.47
C PRO A 129 25.81 4.27 -9.60
N ARG A 130 26.38 4.08 -10.80
CA ARG A 130 26.06 4.92 -11.97
C ARG A 130 24.62 4.71 -12.41
N LEU A 131 24.14 3.47 -12.35
CA LEU A 131 22.78 3.13 -12.77
C LEU A 131 21.73 3.65 -11.78
N VAL A 132 21.99 3.54 -10.47
CA VAL A 132 21.11 4.09 -9.43
C VAL A 132 21.09 5.62 -9.49
N TYR A 133 22.25 6.24 -9.71
CA TYR A 133 22.35 7.69 -9.90
C TYR A 133 21.55 8.14 -11.13
N LEU A 134 21.75 7.50 -12.29
CA LEU A 134 20.99 7.77 -13.50
C LEU A 134 19.47 7.65 -13.26
N PHE A 135 19.03 6.59 -12.59
CA PHE A 135 17.63 6.39 -12.26
C PHE A 135 17.06 7.56 -11.45
N ILE A 136 17.72 7.95 -10.35
CA ILE A 136 17.23 9.04 -9.49
C ILE A 136 17.28 10.40 -10.20
N THR A 137 18.31 10.66 -11.00
CA THR A 137 18.39 11.88 -11.80
C THR A 137 17.24 11.97 -12.80
N LEU A 138 16.99 10.91 -13.57
CA LEU A 138 15.87 10.88 -14.53
C LEU A 138 14.53 10.96 -13.80
N PHE A 139 14.37 10.26 -12.67
CA PHE A 139 13.14 10.28 -11.89
C PHE A 139 12.78 11.70 -11.41
N ARG A 140 13.77 12.45 -10.92
CA ARG A 140 13.61 13.86 -10.51
C ARG A 140 13.34 14.83 -11.67
N ARG A 141 13.81 14.51 -12.88
CA ARG A 141 13.56 15.33 -14.08
C ARG A 141 12.19 15.07 -14.69
N CYS A 142 11.78 13.80 -14.70
CA CYS A 142 10.54 13.36 -15.32
C CYS A 142 9.29 13.61 -14.46
N TYR A 143 9.47 13.72 -13.13
CA TYR A 143 8.38 13.86 -12.18
C TYR A 143 8.71 14.87 -11.08
N GLU A 144 7.68 15.53 -10.55
CA GLU A 144 7.79 16.30 -9.32
C GLU A 144 7.89 15.33 -8.12
N VAL A 145 9.11 15.16 -7.61
CA VAL A 145 9.40 14.20 -6.54
C VAL A 145 9.39 14.89 -5.19
N ASP A 146 8.51 14.42 -4.30
CA ASP A 146 8.61 14.75 -2.88
C ASP A 146 9.81 14.04 -2.24
N GLU A 147 10.92 14.77 -2.13
CA GLU A 147 12.19 14.31 -1.54
C GLU A 147 12.01 13.75 -0.12
N SER A 148 11.00 14.22 0.63
CA SER A 148 10.72 13.74 1.99
C SER A 148 10.21 12.29 2.02
N ARG A 149 9.76 11.76 0.88
CA ARG A 149 9.29 10.38 0.71
C ARG A 149 10.35 9.41 0.20
N LEU A 150 11.48 9.89 -0.30
CA LEU A 150 12.58 9.03 -0.73
C LEU A 150 13.16 8.27 0.45
N ARG A 151 13.37 6.96 0.29
CA ARG A 151 13.94 6.10 1.32
C ARG A 151 14.96 5.18 0.68
N VAL A 152 16.11 5.02 1.32
CA VAL A 152 17.16 4.13 0.82
C VAL A 152 17.28 2.91 1.74
N ARG A 153 17.35 1.71 1.16
CA ARG A 153 17.71 0.49 1.88
C ARG A 153 18.98 -0.08 1.29
N LEU A 154 19.90 -0.44 2.17
CA LEU A 154 21.18 -1.03 1.79
C LEU A 154 21.20 -2.50 2.19
N HIS A 155 21.58 -3.36 1.26
CA HIS A 155 21.95 -4.73 1.58
C HIS A 155 23.47 -4.84 1.59
N LEU A 156 24.02 -5.14 2.76
CA LEU A 156 25.46 -5.18 2.99
C LEU A 156 25.93 -6.59 3.37
N HIS A 157 27.21 -6.86 3.16
CA HIS A 157 27.89 -8.07 3.58
C HIS A 157 28.88 -7.73 4.68
N TYR A 158 29.36 -8.76 5.41
CA TYR A 158 30.22 -8.63 6.59
C TYR A 158 31.46 -7.72 6.41
N TYR A 159 31.99 -7.55 5.19
CA TYR A 159 33.17 -6.74 4.92
C TYR A 159 32.84 -5.27 4.59
N HIS A 160 31.57 -4.89 4.45
CA HIS A 160 31.20 -3.50 4.23
C HIS A 160 31.22 -2.70 5.54
N ARG A 161 31.78 -1.49 5.48
CA ARG A 161 31.67 -0.52 6.57
C ARG A 161 30.42 0.32 6.38
N ALA A 162 29.34 -0.02 7.09
CA ALA A 162 28.02 0.59 6.97
C ALA A 162 28.05 2.13 6.88
N ARG A 163 28.75 2.80 7.83
CA ARG A 163 28.86 4.27 7.86
C ARG A 163 29.48 4.86 6.58
N LYS A 164 30.49 4.19 6.00
CA LYS A 164 31.13 4.63 4.75
C LYS A 164 30.19 4.46 3.56
N VAL A 165 29.48 3.34 3.51
CA VAL A 165 28.55 3.05 2.40
C VAL A 165 27.34 3.99 2.43
N ILE A 166 26.77 4.27 3.62
CA ILE A 166 25.69 5.27 3.75
C ILE A 166 26.17 6.63 3.27
N ARG A 167 27.35 7.08 3.72
CA ARG A 167 27.92 8.36 3.31
C ARG A 167 28.06 8.45 1.79
N PHE A 168 28.68 7.43 1.19
CA PHE A 168 28.86 7.34 -0.27
C PHE A 168 27.53 7.51 -1.03
N TRP A 169 26.51 6.73 -0.68
CA TRP A 169 25.22 6.82 -1.37
C TRP A 169 24.47 8.11 -1.08
N SER A 170 24.61 8.65 0.13
CA SER A 170 23.99 9.91 0.51
C SER A 170 24.55 11.07 -0.31
N GLU A 171 25.88 11.14 -0.44
CA GLU A 171 26.57 12.13 -1.26
C GLU A 171 26.24 11.95 -2.75
N LEU A 172 26.33 10.72 -3.26
CA LEU A 172 26.08 10.44 -4.68
C LEU A 172 24.65 10.77 -5.09
N LEU A 173 23.65 10.38 -4.29
CA LEU A 173 22.24 10.54 -4.64
C LEU A 173 21.65 11.88 -4.18
N GLY A 174 22.39 12.66 -3.38
CA GLY A 174 21.85 13.87 -2.74
C GLY A 174 20.69 13.55 -1.79
N ILE A 175 20.67 12.37 -1.17
CA ILE A 175 19.62 11.94 -0.25
C ILE A 175 20.17 11.98 1.18
N SER A 176 19.44 12.61 2.11
CA SER A 176 19.87 12.72 3.50
C SER A 176 20.14 11.34 4.14
N PRO A 177 21.20 11.18 4.96
CA PRO A 177 21.43 9.94 5.70
C PRO A 177 20.24 9.52 6.59
N LYS A 178 19.38 10.47 6.98
CA LYS A 178 18.16 10.21 7.76
C LYS A 178 17.11 9.37 6.98
N ALA A 179 17.16 9.39 5.65
CA ALA A 179 16.27 8.62 4.79
C ALA A 179 16.73 7.16 4.61
N PHE A 180 17.92 6.80 5.12
CA PHE A 180 18.43 5.43 5.05
C PHE A 180 17.81 4.58 6.15
N GLY A 181 17.06 3.55 5.74
CA GLY A 181 16.40 2.63 6.65
C GLY A 181 17.34 1.58 7.24
N LYS A 182 16.74 0.59 7.91
CA LYS A 182 17.46 -0.56 8.48
C LYS A 182 18.28 -1.28 7.40
N ILE A 183 19.58 -1.43 7.66
CA ILE A 183 20.49 -2.22 6.82
C ILE A 183 20.12 -3.70 6.89
N TYR A 184 20.05 -4.35 5.74
CA TYR A 184 19.94 -5.80 5.66
C TYR A 184 21.33 -6.42 5.50
N TRP A 185 21.76 -7.21 6.48
CA TRP A 185 23.03 -7.94 6.41
C TRP A 185 22.84 -9.26 5.68
N LYS A 186 23.23 -9.29 4.41
CA LYS A 186 23.10 -10.45 3.52
C LYS A 186 24.18 -11.48 3.86
N LYS A 187 23.74 -12.68 4.23
CA LYS A 187 24.62 -13.82 4.47
C LYS A 187 25.34 -14.23 3.18
N ARG A 188 26.57 -14.72 3.33
CA ARG A 188 27.36 -15.24 2.21
C ARG A 188 26.72 -16.54 1.71
N SER A 189 26.54 -16.68 0.39
CA SER A 189 26.16 -17.97 -0.21
C SER A 189 27.34 -18.94 -0.13
N LYS A 190 27.06 -20.19 0.25
CA LYS A 190 28.08 -21.25 0.31
C LYS A 190 28.38 -21.84 -1.07
N GLU A 191 27.42 -21.78 -2.00
CA GLU A 191 27.46 -22.49 -3.29
C GLU A 191 27.88 -21.61 -4.46
N ARG A 192 27.66 -20.29 -4.39
CA ARG A 192 27.88 -19.38 -5.52
C ARG A 192 29.18 -18.59 -5.39
N ARG A 193 29.87 -18.40 -6.53
CA ARG A 193 31.00 -17.46 -6.64
C ARG A 193 30.56 -16.07 -6.19
N PHE A 194 31.38 -15.46 -5.34
CA PHE A 194 31.07 -14.20 -4.68
C PHE A 194 32.05 -13.12 -5.14
N ARG A 195 31.55 -12.12 -5.85
CA ARG A 195 32.32 -10.91 -6.20
C ARG A 195 32.04 -9.82 -5.17
N LYS A 196 33.09 -9.33 -4.53
CA LYS A 196 33.00 -8.17 -3.62
C LYS A 196 32.70 -6.91 -4.45
N ASN A 197 31.63 -6.21 -4.12
CA ASN A 197 31.46 -4.79 -4.50
C ASN A 197 31.84 -3.91 -3.31
N GLN A 198 32.12 -2.63 -3.54
CA GLN A 198 32.54 -1.72 -2.47
C GLN A 198 31.35 -1.00 -1.81
N THR A 199 30.23 -0.89 -2.54
CA THR A 199 29.10 0.00 -2.24
C THR A 199 27.86 -0.74 -1.76
N GLY A 200 27.88 -2.08 -1.68
CA GLY A 200 26.69 -2.87 -1.37
C GLY A 200 25.65 -2.89 -2.48
N ILE A 201 24.45 -3.38 -2.14
CA ILE A 201 23.28 -3.29 -3.02
C ILE A 201 22.43 -2.14 -2.50
N CYS A 202 22.15 -1.17 -3.37
CA CYS A 202 21.31 -0.02 -3.04
C CYS A 202 19.92 -0.22 -3.61
N SER A 203 18.91 0.00 -2.78
CA SER A 203 17.52 0.11 -3.20
C SER A 203 17.02 1.48 -2.79
N VAL A 204 16.55 2.25 -3.78
CA VAL A 204 15.84 3.51 -3.58
C VAL A 204 14.36 3.30 -3.89
#